data_AF-A0A519IGI2-F1
#
_entry.id   AF-A0A519IGI2-F1
#
_cell.length_a   1.000
_cell.length_b   1.000
_cell.length_c   1.000
_cell.angle_alpha   90.00
_cell.angle_beta   90.00
_cell.angle_gamma   90.00
#
_symmetry.space_group_name_H-M   'P 1'
#
loop_
_entity.id
_entity.type
_entity.pdbx_description
1 polymer ?
#
loop_
_entity_poly.entity_id
_entity_poly.type
_entity_poly.pdbx_seq_one_letter_code
_entity_poly.pdbx_strand_id
1 'polypeptide(L)'
;MQPTTTGQNRTGAATAEEGVRAMLQANERWAPTEAIDTTLADADRSFYVTESDSVGSIPPPVTIHGMLKSGFDKLLGERPEVLMDKIGERLAFERTGTRLYDALIVKYETLVAGGDMPDLPTPPDMGDADVASTLERIRSEEHEHFLMLSEVMTSLGGDPTAQTPCADVTGVASMGLMQVVTDPRTTFAQALNAMLIAELTDNAGWELLITLAEEAGETDIAEQFQRAKAEEEEHLVIVNSWFTALVTAPFATVAA
;
A
#
# COMPACT_ATOMS: atom_id res chain seq x y z
N MET A 1 14.72 4.90 18.79
CA MET A 1 13.38 4.25 18.81
C MET A 1 13.06 3.80 20.24
N GLN A 2 11.81 3.92 20.73
CA GLN A 2 11.43 3.15 21.93
C GLN A 2 11.50 1.67 21.56
N PRO A 3 12.36 0.86 22.18
CA PRO A 3 12.33 -0.58 21.97
C PRO A 3 10.92 -1.09 22.33
N THR A 4 10.51 -2.24 21.77
CA THR A 4 9.31 -2.95 22.25
C THR A 4 9.56 -3.40 23.70
N THR A 5 9.41 -2.45 24.61
CA THR A 5 9.63 -2.60 26.04
C THR A 5 8.27 -2.75 26.70
N THR A 6 8.28 -3.39 27.87
CA THR A 6 7.07 -3.50 28.69
C THR A 6 6.63 -2.10 29.11
N GLY A 7 5.63 -1.56 28.41
CA GLY A 7 4.94 -0.33 28.78
C GLY A 7 3.81 -0.57 29.77
N GLN A 8 3.27 0.51 30.34
CA GLN A 8 2.06 0.43 31.13
C GLN A 8 0.86 0.16 30.21
N ASN A 9 0.10 -0.89 30.51
CA ASN A 9 -1.16 -1.14 29.84
C ASN A 9 -2.19 -0.08 30.25
N ARG A 10 -2.57 0.80 29.31
CA ARG A 10 -3.51 1.91 29.53
C ARG A 10 -4.98 1.56 29.24
N THR A 11 -5.26 0.39 28.68
CA THR A 11 -6.60 0.02 28.20
C THR A 11 -7.08 -1.35 28.72
N GLY A 12 -6.24 -2.09 29.43
CA GLY A 12 -6.54 -3.44 29.89
C GLY A 12 -7.52 -3.47 31.07
N ALA A 13 -8.52 -4.35 30.99
CA ALA A 13 -9.41 -4.64 32.10
C ALA A 13 -8.66 -5.03 33.40
N ALA A 14 -7.55 -5.75 33.26
CA ALA A 14 -6.70 -6.17 34.37
C ALA A 14 -5.98 -5.01 35.09
N THR A 15 -5.77 -3.86 34.43
CA THR A 15 -5.15 -2.68 35.05
C THR A 15 -6.18 -1.66 35.53
N ALA A 16 -7.48 -1.91 35.32
CA ALA A 16 -8.58 -1.00 35.66
C ALA A 16 -9.79 -1.74 36.24
N GLU A 17 -9.57 -2.65 37.20
CA GLU A 17 -10.61 -3.53 37.76
C GLU A 17 -11.84 -2.78 38.29
N GLU A 18 -11.65 -1.62 38.93
CA GLU A 18 -12.76 -0.80 39.43
C GLU A 18 -13.60 -0.22 38.28
N GLY A 19 -12.95 0.27 37.22
CA GLY A 19 -13.63 0.75 36.02
C GLY A 19 -14.41 -0.36 35.32
N VAL A 20 -13.82 -1.56 35.22
CA VAL A 20 -14.50 -2.74 34.68
C VAL A 20 -15.71 -3.11 35.54
N ARG A 21 -15.58 -3.13 36.86
CA ARG A 21 -16.69 -3.42 37.77
C ARG A 21 -17.81 -2.39 37.60
N ALA A 22 -17.48 -1.10 37.47
CA ALA A 22 -18.45 -0.05 37.21
C ALA A 22 -19.15 -0.24 35.85
N MET A 23 -18.42 -0.60 34.80
CA MET A 23 -19.00 -0.90 33.49
C MET A 23 -19.93 -2.12 33.53
N LEU A 24 -19.54 -3.20 34.22
CA LEU A 24 -20.37 -4.40 34.38
C LEU A 24 -21.65 -4.10 35.17
N GLN A 25 -21.56 -3.35 36.28
CA GLN A 25 -22.74 -2.92 37.04
C GLN A 25 -23.66 -2.01 36.22
N ALA A 26 -23.08 -1.10 35.42
CA ALA A 26 -23.85 -0.26 34.51
C ALA A 26 -24.54 -1.12 33.43
N ASN A 27 -23.85 -2.13 32.90
CA ASN A 27 -24.43 -3.07 31.94
C ASN A 27 -25.55 -3.90 32.58
N GLU A 28 -25.38 -4.47 33.78
CA GLU A 28 -26.45 -5.18 34.48
C GLU A 28 -27.69 -4.31 34.71
N ARG A 29 -27.48 -3.01 34.98
CA ARG A 29 -28.57 -2.08 35.29
C ARG A 29 -29.26 -1.51 34.06
N TRP A 30 -28.52 -1.27 32.99
CA TRP A 30 -28.96 -0.47 31.84
C TRP A 30 -28.83 -1.17 30.50
N ALA A 31 -28.29 -2.38 30.44
CA ALA A 31 -28.30 -3.15 29.22
C ALA A 31 -29.76 -3.35 28.76
N PRO A 32 -30.01 -3.25 27.45
CA PRO A 32 -31.31 -3.62 26.92
C PRO A 32 -31.61 -5.07 27.33
N THR A 33 -32.86 -5.33 27.70
CA THR A 33 -33.30 -6.66 28.16
C THR A 33 -33.34 -7.68 27.02
N GLU A 34 -33.32 -7.19 25.78
CA GLU A 34 -33.30 -7.95 24.54
C GLU A 34 -32.07 -7.56 23.72
N ALA A 35 -31.62 -8.44 22.83
CA ALA A 35 -30.51 -8.11 21.94
C ALA A 35 -30.85 -6.89 21.07
N ILE A 36 -29.84 -6.08 20.74
CA ILE A 36 -30.01 -4.95 19.82
C ILE A 36 -30.46 -5.53 18.47
N ASP A 37 -31.63 -5.12 18.01
CA ASP A 37 -32.13 -5.45 16.68
C ASP A 37 -31.35 -4.66 15.62
N THR A 38 -30.48 -5.35 14.87
CA THR A 38 -29.70 -4.76 13.78
C THR A 38 -30.41 -4.80 12.43
N THR A 39 -31.64 -5.33 12.36
CA THR A 39 -32.36 -5.56 11.10
C THR A 39 -32.45 -4.31 10.23
N LEU A 40 -32.66 -3.13 10.84
CA LEU A 40 -32.69 -1.86 10.11
C LEU A 40 -31.32 -1.46 9.57
N ALA A 41 -30.26 -1.61 10.37
CA ALA A 41 -28.89 -1.32 9.92
C ALA A 41 -28.45 -2.28 8.80
N ASP A 42 -28.88 -3.53 8.87
CA ASP A 42 -28.60 -4.54 7.84
C ASP A 42 -29.44 -4.29 6.58
N ALA A 43 -30.67 -3.79 6.71
CA ALA A 43 -31.48 -3.31 5.60
C ALA A 43 -30.85 -2.08 4.92
N ASP A 44 -30.34 -1.12 5.70
CA ASP A 44 -29.63 0.05 5.17
C ASP A 44 -28.34 -0.36 4.42
N ARG A 45 -27.53 -1.27 5.00
CA ARG A 45 -26.36 -1.83 4.29
C ARG A 45 -26.77 -2.54 3.00
N SER A 46 -27.84 -3.32 3.04
CA SER A 46 -28.35 -4.03 1.86
C SER A 46 -28.79 -3.04 0.78
N PHE A 47 -29.51 -1.98 1.18
CA PHE A 47 -29.93 -0.91 0.28
C PHE A 47 -28.72 -0.19 -0.34
N TYR A 48 -27.70 0.16 0.46
CA TYR A 48 -26.50 0.80 -0.07
C TYR A 48 -25.72 -0.10 -1.02
N VAL A 49 -25.67 -1.42 -0.79
CA VAL A 49 -25.02 -2.36 -1.71
C VAL A 49 -25.75 -2.45 -3.05
N THR A 50 -27.09 -2.35 -3.06
CA THR A 50 -27.88 -2.47 -4.30
C THR A 50 -28.04 -1.17 -5.06
N GLU A 51 -28.07 -0.03 -4.35
CA GLU A 51 -28.40 1.28 -4.94
C GLU A 51 -27.20 2.22 -5.07
N SER A 52 -25.99 1.82 -4.66
CA SER A 52 -24.80 2.65 -4.84
C SER A 52 -24.41 2.78 -6.32
N ASP A 53 -24.00 3.98 -6.71
CA ASP A 53 -23.32 4.20 -7.99
C ASP A 53 -21.98 3.43 -8.05
N SER A 54 -21.49 3.19 -9.27
CA SER A 54 -20.17 2.59 -9.47
C SER A 54 -19.07 3.49 -8.93
N VAL A 55 -18.07 2.89 -8.29
CA VAL A 55 -16.85 3.59 -7.90
C VAL A 55 -16.02 3.88 -9.15
N GLY A 56 -15.59 5.13 -9.33
CA GLY A 56 -14.76 5.55 -10.46
C GLY A 56 -15.41 5.31 -11.84
N SER A 57 -14.62 5.52 -12.89
CA SER A 57 -15.00 5.16 -14.26
C SER A 57 -13.78 5.08 -15.17
N ILE A 58 -13.87 4.31 -16.25
CA ILE A 58 -12.86 4.29 -17.32
C ILE A 58 -13.39 5.17 -18.45
N PRO A 59 -12.81 6.37 -18.67
CA PRO A 59 -13.30 7.27 -19.69
C PRO A 59 -13.02 6.71 -21.10
N PRO A 60 -13.88 7.01 -22.09
CA PRO A 60 -13.58 6.68 -23.47
C PRO A 60 -12.33 7.44 -23.96
N PRO A 61 -11.60 6.91 -24.97
CA PRO A 61 -10.42 7.57 -25.51
C PRO A 61 -10.72 9.01 -25.98
N VAL A 62 -9.90 9.97 -25.52
CA VAL A 62 -10.16 11.41 -25.74
C VAL A 62 -9.72 11.88 -27.14
N THR A 63 -8.87 11.11 -27.84
CA THR A 63 -8.32 11.50 -29.15
C THR A 63 -8.73 10.55 -30.27
N ILE A 64 -8.95 11.09 -31.48
CA ILE A 64 -9.23 10.31 -32.71
C ILE A 64 -8.05 9.38 -33.02
N HIS A 65 -6.82 9.79 -32.71
CA HIS A 65 -5.66 8.91 -32.79
C HIS A 65 -5.77 7.75 -31.79
N GLY A 66 -6.17 8.02 -30.54
CA GLY A 66 -6.51 6.99 -29.55
C GLY A 66 -7.66 6.08 -29.98
N MET A 67 -8.66 6.58 -30.71
CA MET A 67 -9.74 5.74 -31.28
C MET A 67 -9.25 4.82 -32.40
N LEU A 68 -8.23 5.22 -33.17
CA LEU A 68 -7.61 4.41 -34.24
C LEU A 68 -6.50 3.47 -33.73
N LYS A 69 -5.73 3.90 -32.72
CA LYS A 69 -4.64 3.15 -32.08
C LYS A 69 -5.11 2.21 -30.99
N SER A 70 -6.19 2.58 -30.27
CA SER A 70 -6.76 1.75 -29.21
C SER A 70 -7.04 0.36 -29.70
N GLY A 71 -7.18 0.16 -31.03
CA GLY A 71 -7.49 -1.14 -31.57
C GLY A 71 -8.62 -1.71 -30.74
N PHE A 72 -9.65 -0.92 -30.42
CA PHE A 72 -10.74 -1.41 -29.58
C PHE A 72 -11.37 -2.66 -30.22
N ASP A 73 -11.27 -2.75 -31.55
CA ASP A 73 -11.63 -3.91 -32.37
C ASP A 73 -10.49 -4.96 -32.58
N LYS A 74 -9.25 -4.66 -32.17
CA LYS A 74 -8.02 -5.48 -32.34
C LYS A 74 -7.37 -5.96 -31.03
N LEU A 75 -7.71 -5.39 -29.88
CA LEU A 75 -7.62 -5.99 -28.54
C LEU A 75 -8.57 -7.18 -28.54
N LEU A 76 -8.19 -8.24 -29.25
CA LEU A 76 -8.94 -9.48 -29.45
C LEU A 76 -8.84 -10.33 -28.19
N GLY A 77 -9.31 -9.78 -27.08
CA GLY A 77 -9.65 -10.46 -25.82
C GLY A 77 -11.05 -10.01 -25.38
N GLU A 78 -11.67 -10.72 -24.45
CA GLU A 78 -13.08 -10.47 -24.13
C GLU A 78 -13.34 -9.14 -23.37
N ARG A 79 -12.32 -8.42 -22.84
CA ARG A 79 -12.48 -7.23 -21.96
C ARG A 79 -11.26 -6.25 -21.90
N PRO A 80 -11.01 -5.39 -22.90
CA PRO A 80 -9.92 -4.40 -22.86
C PRO A 80 -10.01 -3.41 -21.69
N GLU A 81 -11.19 -3.19 -21.15
CA GLU A 81 -11.45 -2.32 -20.01
C GLU A 81 -10.74 -2.82 -18.73
N VAL A 82 -10.54 -4.13 -18.59
CA VAL A 82 -9.90 -4.71 -17.39
C VAL A 82 -8.42 -4.32 -17.33
N LEU A 83 -7.70 -4.39 -18.45
CA LEU A 83 -6.29 -3.96 -18.50
C LEU A 83 -6.18 -2.47 -18.18
N MET A 84 -7.05 -1.64 -18.76
CA MET A 84 -7.08 -0.20 -18.48
C MET A 84 -7.38 0.11 -17.02
N ASP A 85 -8.36 -0.58 -16.42
CA ASP A 85 -8.67 -0.41 -14.99
C ASP A 85 -7.47 -0.77 -14.10
N LYS A 86 -6.77 -1.86 -14.43
CA LYS A 86 -5.62 -2.34 -13.66
C LYS A 86 -4.37 -1.49 -13.85
N ILE A 87 -4.16 -0.89 -15.02
CA ILE A 87 -3.12 0.14 -15.19
C ILE A 87 -3.48 1.38 -14.35
N GLY A 88 -4.77 1.76 -14.31
CA GLY A 88 -5.26 2.83 -13.43
C GLY A 88 -5.03 2.54 -11.94
N GLU A 89 -5.32 1.32 -11.50
CA GLU A 89 -4.99 0.83 -10.15
C GLU A 89 -3.50 1.02 -9.85
N ARG A 90 -2.64 0.56 -10.76
CA ARG A 90 -1.19 0.62 -10.57
C ARG A 90 -0.69 2.05 -10.52
N LEU A 91 -1.16 2.93 -11.41
CA LEU A 91 -0.87 4.37 -11.36
C LEU A 91 -1.21 5.01 -10.01
N ALA A 92 -2.34 4.65 -9.41
CA ALA A 92 -2.73 5.17 -8.10
C ALA A 92 -1.84 4.61 -6.99
N PHE A 93 -1.42 3.35 -7.11
CA PHE A 93 -0.55 2.69 -6.16
C PHE A 93 0.88 3.23 -6.20
N GLU A 94 1.55 3.29 -7.36
CA GLU A 94 2.93 3.81 -7.50
C GLU A 94 3.04 5.25 -6.99
N ARG A 95 2.00 6.07 -7.25
CA ARG A 95 1.93 7.43 -6.70
C ARG A 95 1.90 7.45 -5.18
N THR A 96 1.29 6.44 -4.57
CA THR A 96 1.25 6.27 -3.13
C THR A 96 2.55 5.64 -2.61
N GLY A 97 3.12 4.65 -3.30
CA GLY A 97 4.43 4.05 -3.02
C GLY A 97 5.54 5.10 -2.96
N THR A 98 5.65 5.95 -3.99
CA THR A 98 6.57 7.10 -4.00
C THR A 98 6.44 7.97 -2.73
N ARG A 99 5.20 8.25 -2.29
CA ARG A 99 4.94 9.09 -1.11
C ARG A 99 5.18 8.35 0.22
N LEU A 100 4.95 7.05 0.24
CA LEU A 100 5.29 6.19 1.38
C LEU A 100 6.80 6.22 1.60
N TYR A 101 7.59 6.07 0.53
CA TYR A 101 9.04 6.19 0.59
C TYR A 101 9.51 7.61 0.95
N ASP A 102 8.92 8.67 0.41
CA ASP A 102 9.20 10.04 0.87
C ASP A 102 9.03 10.19 2.40
N ALA A 103 7.94 9.67 2.94
CA ALA A 103 7.67 9.72 4.38
C ALA A 103 8.61 8.83 5.20
N LEU A 104 8.97 7.66 4.67
CA LEU A 104 9.89 6.72 5.30
C LEU A 104 11.31 7.29 5.36
N ILE A 105 11.79 7.94 4.29
CA ILE A 105 13.08 8.63 4.22
C ILE A 105 13.15 9.70 5.32
N VAL A 106 12.14 10.57 5.41
CA VAL A 106 12.09 11.60 6.46
C VAL A 106 12.15 11.00 7.85
N LYS A 107 11.44 9.89 8.10
CA LYS A 107 11.48 9.18 9.39
C LYS A 107 12.87 8.60 9.66
N TYR A 108 13.49 7.97 8.66
CA TYR A 108 14.84 7.41 8.75
C TYR A 108 15.88 8.49 9.08
N GLU A 109 15.93 9.56 8.30
CA GLU A 109 16.88 10.66 8.50
C GLU A 109 16.72 11.32 9.87
N THR A 110 15.48 11.50 10.33
CA THR A 110 15.20 12.06 11.66
C THR A 110 15.75 11.16 12.77
N LEU A 111 15.59 9.84 12.64
CA LEU A 111 16.11 8.89 13.62
C LEU A 111 17.65 8.80 13.58
N VAL A 112 18.25 8.88 12.40
CA VAL A 112 19.72 8.94 12.24
C VAL A 112 20.27 10.21 12.89
N ALA A 113 19.70 11.38 12.61
CA ALA A 113 20.12 12.64 13.21
C ALA A 113 19.97 12.66 14.74
N GLY A 114 18.98 11.93 15.27
CA GLY A 114 18.77 11.73 16.70
C GLY A 114 19.67 10.69 17.36
N GLY A 115 20.46 9.92 16.60
CA GLY A 115 21.23 8.79 17.12
C GLY A 115 20.36 7.61 17.57
N ASP A 116 19.14 7.54 17.06
CA ASP A 116 18.06 6.64 17.49
C ASP A 116 17.81 5.49 16.51
N MET A 117 18.54 5.47 15.40
CA MET A 117 18.44 4.48 14.32
C MET A 117 19.37 3.29 14.58
N PRO A 118 18.86 2.06 14.73
CA PRO A 118 19.69 0.87 14.85
C PRO A 118 20.41 0.54 13.55
N ASP A 119 21.49 -0.24 13.66
CA ASP A 119 22.20 -0.77 12.52
C ASP A 119 21.25 -1.64 11.68
N LEU A 120 21.16 -1.30 10.40
CA LEU A 120 20.46 -2.09 9.40
C LEU A 120 21.48 -2.85 8.56
N PRO A 121 21.16 -4.09 8.15
CA PRO A 121 22.02 -4.80 7.22
C PRO A 121 22.11 -4.01 5.92
N THR A 122 23.30 -3.98 5.34
CA THR A 122 23.46 -3.60 3.94
C THR A 122 22.66 -4.61 3.11
N PRO A 123 21.81 -4.16 2.19
CA PRO A 123 21.14 -5.03 1.23
C PRO A 123 22.11 -6.01 0.56
N PRO A 124 21.71 -7.27 0.33
CA PRO A 124 22.50 -8.18 -0.49
C PRO A 124 22.73 -7.58 -1.89
N ASP A 125 23.92 -7.82 -2.45
CA ASP A 125 24.31 -7.46 -3.83
C ASP A 125 24.40 -5.96 -4.19
N MET A 126 24.28 -5.04 -3.22
CA MET A 126 24.27 -3.58 -3.45
C MET A 126 25.61 -2.85 -3.24
N GLY A 127 26.71 -3.60 -3.07
CA GLY A 127 28.06 -3.03 -2.95
C GLY A 127 28.22 -2.09 -1.75
N ASP A 128 28.73 -0.87 -2.00
CA ASP A 128 29.01 0.15 -0.98
C ASP A 128 27.80 1.08 -0.68
N ALA A 129 26.62 0.81 -1.24
CA ALA A 129 25.45 1.64 -1.03
C ALA A 129 24.99 1.59 0.45
N ASP A 130 24.76 2.76 1.04
CA ASP A 130 24.20 2.86 2.38
C ASP A 130 22.66 2.82 2.36
N VAL A 131 22.05 2.74 3.53
CA VAL A 131 20.59 2.67 3.67
C VAL A 131 19.90 3.91 3.10
N ALA A 132 20.49 5.10 3.27
CA ALA A 132 19.91 6.35 2.81
C ALA A 132 19.82 6.38 1.28
N SER A 133 20.94 6.12 0.61
CA SER A 133 21.01 6.02 -0.85
C SER A 133 20.14 4.89 -1.40
N THR A 134 20.02 3.77 -0.69
CA THR A 134 19.10 2.70 -1.07
C THR A 134 17.63 3.17 -1.03
N LEU A 135 17.20 3.85 0.04
CA LEU A 135 15.84 4.38 0.14
C LEU A 135 15.53 5.41 -0.95
N GLU A 136 16.48 6.30 -1.25
CA GLU A 136 16.34 7.30 -2.32
C GLU A 136 16.24 6.65 -3.70
N ARG A 137 17.00 5.57 -3.94
CA ARG A 137 16.94 4.79 -5.17
C ARG A 137 15.56 4.15 -5.35
N ILE A 138 15.09 3.41 -4.35
CA ILE A 138 13.77 2.75 -4.39
C ILE A 138 12.68 3.79 -4.66
N ARG A 139 12.70 4.91 -3.92
CA ARG A 139 11.77 6.03 -4.13
C ARG A 139 11.80 6.58 -5.56
N SER A 140 12.97 6.58 -6.20
CA SER A 140 13.14 7.05 -7.57
C SER A 140 12.61 6.03 -8.58
N GLU A 141 12.88 4.74 -8.36
CA GLU A 141 12.36 3.63 -9.18
C GLU A 141 10.82 3.59 -9.16
N GLU A 142 10.20 3.70 -7.99
CA GLU A 142 8.74 3.86 -7.81
C GLU A 142 8.16 5.04 -8.62
N HIS A 143 8.89 6.15 -8.65
CA HIS A 143 8.48 7.31 -9.44
C HIS A 143 8.63 7.06 -10.94
N GLU A 144 9.69 6.37 -11.36
CA GLU A 144 9.92 5.95 -12.74
C GLU A 144 8.84 4.97 -13.21
N HIS A 145 8.40 4.04 -12.36
CA HIS A 145 7.29 3.13 -12.64
C HIS A 145 5.99 3.90 -12.85
N PHE A 146 5.68 4.87 -11.98
CA PHE A 146 4.53 5.75 -12.16
C PHE A 146 4.56 6.48 -13.51
N LEU A 147 5.72 7.00 -13.91
CA LEU A 147 5.89 7.71 -15.19
C LEU A 147 5.73 6.75 -16.38
N MET A 148 6.35 5.57 -16.32
CA MET A 148 6.22 4.52 -17.34
C MET A 148 4.76 4.10 -17.52
N LEU A 149 4.02 3.83 -16.44
CA LEU A 149 2.60 3.50 -16.50
C LEU A 149 1.77 4.65 -17.09
N SER A 150 2.16 5.90 -16.85
CA SER A 150 1.46 7.06 -17.39
C SER A 150 1.61 7.12 -18.91
N GLU A 151 2.81 6.82 -19.40
CA GLU A 151 3.11 6.70 -20.82
C GLU A 151 2.38 5.51 -21.44
N VAL A 152 2.38 4.34 -20.79
CA VAL A 152 1.66 3.14 -21.23
C VAL A 152 0.16 3.42 -21.35
N MET A 153 -0.47 3.96 -20.31
CA MET A 153 -1.89 4.32 -20.32
C MET A 153 -2.22 5.28 -21.47
N THR A 154 -1.38 6.31 -21.68
CA THR A 154 -1.54 7.26 -22.78
C THR A 154 -1.37 6.58 -24.15
N SER A 155 -0.43 5.65 -24.28
CA SER A 155 -0.14 4.95 -25.54
C SER A 155 -1.29 4.04 -25.99
N LEU A 156 -2.03 3.47 -25.04
CA LEU A 156 -3.25 2.69 -25.23
C LEU A 156 -4.48 3.57 -25.48
N GLY A 157 -4.33 4.89 -25.42
CA GLY A 157 -5.39 5.87 -25.66
C GLY A 157 -6.21 6.25 -24.43
N GLY A 158 -5.79 5.82 -23.24
CA GLY A 158 -6.40 6.20 -21.97
C GLY A 158 -5.92 7.55 -21.43
N ASP A 159 -6.52 7.95 -20.32
CA ASP A 159 -6.14 9.14 -19.54
C ASP A 159 -5.46 8.68 -18.23
N PRO A 160 -4.16 8.91 -18.04
CA PRO A 160 -3.44 8.51 -16.81
C PRO A 160 -3.87 9.29 -15.56
N THR A 161 -4.73 10.30 -15.71
CA THR A 161 -5.31 11.06 -14.59
C THR A 161 -6.71 10.58 -14.20
N ALA A 162 -7.29 9.65 -14.97
CA ALA A 162 -8.60 9.10 -14.68
C ALA A 162 -8.61 8.32 -13.36
N GLN A 163 -9.64 8.55 -12.55
CA GLN A 163 -9.94 7.71 -11.40
C GLN A 163 -10.77 6.51 -11.86
N THR A 164 -10.08 5.43 -12.24
CA THR A 164 -10.72 4.15 -12.57
C THR A 164 -11.31 3.51 -11.30
N PRO A 165 -12.25 2.55 -11.43
CA PRO A 165 -12.81 1.85 -10.27
C PRO A 165 -11.74 1.27 -9.35
N CYS A 166 -10.74 0.58 -9.90
CA CYS A 166 -9.67 0.00 -9.10
C CYS A 166 -8.70 1.06 -8.55
N ALA A 167 -8.44 2.16 -9.28
CA ALA A 167 -7.64 3.29 -8.80
C ALA A 167 -8.24 3.93 -7.55
N ASP A 168 -9.56 4.09 -7.50
CA ASP A 168 -10.26 4.62 -6.32
C ASP A 168 -10.11 3.67 -5.12
N VAL A 169 -10.47 2.39 -5.29
CA VAL A 169 -10.45 1.40 -4.21
C VAL A 169 -9.05 1.22 -3.65
N THR A 170 -8.03 1.13 -4.51
CA THR A 170 -6.64 1.01 -4.02
C THR A 170 -6.17 2.28 -3.34
N GLY A 171 -6.62 3.46 -3.81
CA GLY A 171 -6.34 4.73 -3.13
C GLY A 171 -6.88 4.73 -1.71
N VAL A 172 -8.10 4.23 -1.50
CA VAL A 172 -8.71 4.07 -0.17
C VAL A 172 -7.95 3.05 0.68
N ALA A 173 -7.63 1.90 0.12
CA ALA A 173 -6.91 0.84 0.83
C ALA A 173 -5.53 1.32 1.33
N SER A 174 -4.78 2.03 0.48
CA SER A 174 -3.43 2.50 0.80
C SER A 174 -3.40 3.68 1.80
N MET A 175 -4.53 4.35 2.08
CA MET A 175 -4.59 5.41 3.11
C MET A 175 -4.15 4.91 4.49
N GLY A 176 -4.48 3.66 4.84
CA GLY A 176 -4.09 3.08 6.13
C GLY A 176 -2.58 2.95 6.28
N LEU A 177 -1.88 2.58 5.19
CA LEU A 177 -0.42 2.46 5.17
C LEU A 177 0.23 3.82 5.42
N MET A 178 -0.25 4.86 4.72
CA MET A 178 0.26 6.21 4.91
C MET A 178 0.07 6.71 6.34
N GLN A 179 -1.09 6.43 6.96
CA GLN A 179 -1.34 6.78 8.36
C GLN A 179 -0.33 6.13 9.30
N VAL A 180 0.05 4.87 9.08
CA VAL A 180 1.05 4.17 9.90
C VAL A 180 2.44 4.77 9.70
N VAL A 181 2.86 4.98 8.45
CA VAL A 181 4.22 5.49 8.15
C VAL A 181 4.41 6.91 8.66
N THR A 182 3.38 7.76 8.59
CA THR A 182 3.47 9.17 9.03
C THR A 182 3.13 9.40 10.49
N ASP A 183 2.60 8.42 11.22
CA ASP A 183 2.32 8.58 12.65
C ASP A 183 3.65 8.78 13.41
N PRO A 184 3.84 9.91 14.13
CA PRO A 184 5.07 10.15 14.88
C PRO A 184 5.28 9.16 16.03
N ARG A 185 4.24 8.42 16.42
CA ARG A 185 4.29 7.41 17.50
C ARG A 185 4.72 6.04 17.00
N THR A 186 4.73 5.80 15.68
CA THR A 186 5.15 4.50 15.13
C THR A 186 6.67 4.41 15.05
N THR A 187 7.19 3.24 15.37
CA THR A 187 8.61 2.92 15.24
C THR A 187 8.99 2.72 13.77
N PHE A 188 10.29 2.77 13.45
CA PHE A 188 10.75 2.48 12.10
C PHE A 188 10.42 1.05 11.67
N ALA A 189 10.52 0.07 12.58
CA ALA A 189 10.11 -1.30 12.30
C ALA A 189 8.60 -1.43 12.00
N GLN A 190 7.75 -0.67 12.70
CA GLN A 190 6.30 -0.62 12.39
C GLN A 190 6.03 0.03 11.03
N ALA A 191 6.78 1.08 10.68
CA ALA A 191 6.71 1.69 9.35
C ALA A 191 7.17 0.70 8.27
N LEU A 192 8.29 0.00 8.46
CA LEU A 192 8.76 -1.05 7.53
C LEU A 192 7.77 -2.21 7.38
N ASN A 193 7.05 -2.58 8.44
CA ASN A 193 5.97 -3.56 8.31
C ASN A 193 4.81 -3.05 7.45
N ALA A 194 4.48 -1.76 7.50
CA ALA A 194 3.51 -1.16 6.58
C ALA A 194 4.05 -1.10 5.14
N MET A 195 5.34 -0.79 4.97
CA MET A 195 6.00 -0.88 3.66
C MET A 195 5.95 -2.30 3.12
N LEU A 196 6.24 -3.31 3.94
CA LEU A 196 6.18 -4.72 3.51
C LEU A 196 4.79 -5.13 3.00
N ILE A 197 3.71 -4.57 3.56
CA ILE A 197 2.35 -4.76 3.03
C ILE A 197 2.22 -4.11 1.64
N ALA A 198 2.79 -2.91 1.45
CA ALA A 198 2.82 -2.25 0.14
C ALA A 198 3.60 -3.11 -0.88
N GLU A 199 4.85 -3.46 -0.58
CA GLU A 199 5.75 -4.24 -1.44
C GLU A 199 5.15 -5.58 -1.89
N LEU A 200 4.52 -6.32 -0.96
CA LEU A 200 3.87 -7.59 -1.28
C LEU A 200 2.65 -7.40 -2.20
N THR A 201 1.90 -6.32 -1.98
CA THR A 201 0.77 -5.96 -2.85
C THR A 201 1.28 -5.52 -4.22
N ASP A 202 2.43 -4.85 -4.26
CA ASP A 202 3.04 -4.35 -5.48
C ASP A 202 3.48 -5.48 -6.41
N ASN A 203 4.27 -6.40 -5.87
CA ASN A 203 4.74 -7.57 -6.58
C ASN A 203 3.57 -8.36 -7.21
N ALA A 204 2.49 -8.59 -6.46
CA ALA A 204 1.30 -9.26 -6.96
C ALA A 204 0.55 -8.44 -8.04
N GLY A 205 0.56 -7.12 -7.93
CA GLY A 205 -0.01 -6.21 -8.92
C GLY A 205 0.72 -6.28 -10.27
N TRP A 206 2.06 -6.29 -10.24
CA TRP A 206 2.87 -6.44 -11.45
C TRP A 206 2.69 -7.80 -12.13
N GLU A 207 2.61 -8.90 -11.38
CA GLU A 207 2.32 -10.23 -11.94
C GLU A 207 1.01 -10.27 -12.72
N LEU A 208 -0.03 -9.65 -12.17
CA LEU A 208 -1.33 -9.56 -12.81
C LEU A 208 -1.25 -8.68 -14.08
N LEU A 209 -0.57 -7.53 -14.01
CA LEU A 209 -0.43 -6.64 -15.17
C LEU A 209 0.34 -7.28 -16.32
N ILE A 210 1.40 -8.03 -16.03
CA ILE A 210 2.14 -8.80 -17.05
C ILE A 210 1.20 -9.80 -17.72
N THR A 211 0.44 -10.56 -16.93
CA THR A 211 -0.54 -11.54 -17.46
C THR A 211 -1.56 -10.86 -18.36
N LEU A 212 -2.15 -9.74 -17.92
CA LEU A 212 -3.15 -9.01 -18.70
C LEU A 212 -2.56 -8.40 -19.99
N ALA A 213 -1.33 -7.88 -19.94
CA ALA A 213 -0.65 -7.35 -21.12
C ALA A 213 -0.34 -8.45 -22.15
N GLU A 214 0.13 -9.62 -21.70
CA GLU A 214 0.38 -10.78 -22.56
C GLU A 214 -0.92 -11.30 -23.20
N GLU A 215 -2.00 -11.44 -22.43
CA GLU A 215 -3.32 -11.84 -22.93
C GLU A 215 -3.90 -10.83 -23.93
N ALA A 216 -3.59 -9.54 -23.76
CA ALA A 216 -3.94 -8.49 -24.70
C ALA A 216 -3.07 -8.46 -25.98
N GLY A 217 -1.98 -9.26 -26.02
CA GLY A 217 -1.03 -9.27 -27.14
C GLY A 217 -0.04 -8.09 -27.13
N GLU A 218 0.09 -7.39 -26.00
CA GLU A 218 0.94 -6.23 -25.80
C GLU A 218 2.32 -6.63 -25.24
N THR A 219 3.08 -7.41 -26.01
CA THR A 219 4.36 -8.00 -25.56
C THR A 219 5.39 -6.95 -25.11
N ASP A 220 5.50 -5.83 -25.83
CA ASP A 220 6.44 -4.75 -25.50
C ASP A 220 6.10 -4.07 -24.15
N ILE A 221 4.81 -4.04 -23.79
CA ILE A 221 4.34 -3.53 -22.49
C ILE A 221 4.60 -4.57 -21.40
N ALA A 222 4.34 -5.85 -21.67
CA ALA A 222 4.66 -6.93 -20.74
C ALA A 222 6.16 -6.95 -20.38
N GLU A 223 7.06 -6.76 -21.35
CA GLU A 223 8.51 -6.66 -21.10
C GLU A 223 8.91 -5.43 -20.25
N GLN A 224 8.18 -4.30 -20.38
CA GLN A 224 8.36 -3.15 -19.50
C GLN A 224 7.95 -3.48 -18.06
N PHE A 225 6.80 -4.13 -17.90
CA PHE A 225 6.29 -4.52 -16.58
C PHE A 225 7.15 -5.59 -15.91
N GLN A 226 7.75 -6.50 -16.68
CA GLN A 226 8.72 -7.49 -16.16
C GLN A 226 9.98 -6.83 -15.58
N ARG A 227 10.43 -5.71 -16.15
CA ARG A 227 11.57 -4.96 -15.61
C ARG A 227 11.21 -4.27 -14.30
N ALA A 228 10.08 -3.57 -14.24
CA ALA A 228 9.58 -2.97 -13.01
C ALA A 228 9.39 -4.03 -11.92
N LYS A 229 8.81 -5.19 -12.25
CA LYS A 229 8.66 -6.31 -11.32
C LYS A 229 9.99 -6.78 -10.73
N ALA A 230 11.06 -6.84 -11.53
CA ALA A 230 12.36 -7.28 -11.02
C ALA A 230 12.95 -6.30 -10.00
N GLU A 231 12.72 -5.00 -10.20
CA GLU A 231 13.06 -3.95 -9.23
C GLU A 231 12.20 -4.10 -7.95
N GLU A 232 10.90 -4.33 -8.08
CA GLU A 232 9.99 -4.55 -6.93
C GLU A 232 10.28 -5.85 -6.15
N GLU A 233 10.77 -6.90 -6.80
CA GLU A 233 11.25 -8.10 -6.11
C GLU A 233 12.46 -7.78 -5.22
N GLU A 234 13.34 -6.89 -5.69
CA GLU A 234 14.48 -6.42 -4.92
C GLU A 234 14.03 -5.55 -3.74
N HIS A 235 13.12 -4.60 -3.97
CA HIS A 235 12.55 -3.74 -2.92
C HIS A 235 11.96 -4.57 -1.78
N LEU A 236 11.15 -5.57 -2.12
CA LEU A 236 10.55 -6.50 -1.18
C LEU A 236 11.60 -7.23 -0.33
N VAL A 237 12.67 -7.75 -0.95
CA VAL A 237 13.77 -8.42 -0.24
C VAL A 237 14.45 -7.46 0.73
N ILE A 238 14.72 -6.23 0.28
CA ILE A 238 15.39 -5.19 1.08
C ILE A 238 14.55 -4.82 2.30
N VAL A 239 13.30 -4.42 2.09
CA VAL A 239 12.37 -4.00 3.16
C VAL A 239 12.17 -5.12 4.17
N ASN A 240 12.00 -6.36 3.69
CA ASN A 240 11.85 -7.52 4.56
C ASN A 240 13.14 -7.80 5.36
N SER A 241 14.32 -7.62 4.77
CA SER A 241 15.60 -7.80 5.46
C SER A 241 15.77 -6.79 6.60
N TRP A 242 15.46 -5.52 6.36
CA TRP A 242 15.52 -4.47 7.37
C TRP A 242 14.50 -4.67 8.47
N PHE A 243 13.25 -4.99 8.10
CA PHE A 243 12.20 -5.31 9.06
C PHE A 243 12.63 -6.47 9.97
N THR A 244 13.08 -7.58 9.36
CA THR A 244 13.54 -8.76 10.08
C THR A 244 14.69 -8.43 11.03
N ALA A 245 15.69 -7.67 10.57
CA ALA A 245 16.81 -7.28 11.41
C ALA A 245 16.35 -6.48 12.64
N LEU A 246 15.45 -5.52 12.47
CA LEU A 246 14.96 -4.70 13.58
C LEU A 246 14.11 -5.46 14.59
N VAL A 247 13.29 -6.44 14.15
CA VAL A 247 12.43 -7.19 15.07
C VAL A 247 13.14 -8.36 15.73
N THR A 248 14.23 -8.86 15.14
CA THR A 248 15.02 -9.97 15.70
C THR A 248 16.27 -9.50 16.46
N ALA A 249 16.64 -8.23 16.34
CA ALA A 249 17.79 -7.66 17.05
C ALA A 249 17.66 -7.90 18.57
N PRO A 250 18.70 -8.45 19.22
CA PRO A 250 18.69 -8.63 20.66
C PRO A 250 18.60 -7.27 21.34
N PHE A 251 17.72 -7.15 22.35
CA PHE A 251 17.66 -5.95 23.16
C PHE A 251 19.03 -5.69 23.79
N ALA A 252 19.54 -4.47 23.63
CA ALA A 252 20.70 -4.04 24.41
C ALA A 252 20.32 -4.16 25.89
N THR A 253 20.91 -5.14 26.59
CA THR A 253 20.79 -5.27 28.04
C THR A 253 21.32 -3.98 28.66
N VAL A 254 20.41 -3.14 29.14
CA VAL A 254 20.77 -2.01 29.99
C VAL A 254 21.26 -2.64 31.30
N ALA A 255 22.57 -2.61 31.54
CA ALA A 255 23.13 -2.99 32.82
C ALA A 255 22.49 -2.10 33.90
N ALA A 256 21.90 -2.74 34.90
CA ALA A 256 21.25 -2.11 36.05
C ALA A 256 22.25 -1.34 36.93
#